data_AF-A0AAD8Q1Q6-F1
#
_entry.id   AF-A0AAD8Q1Q6-F1
#
_cell.length_a   1.000
_cell.length_b   1.000
_cell.length_c   1.000
_cell.angle_alpha   90.00
_cell.angle_beta   90.00
_cell.angle_gamma   90.00
#
_symmetry.space_group_name_H-M   'P 1'
#
loop_
_entity.id
_entity.type
_entity.pdbx_description
1 polymer ?
#
loop_
_entity_poly.entity_id
_entity_poly.type
_entity_poly.pdbx_seq_one_letter_code
_entity_poly.pdbx_strand_id
1 'polypeptide(L)'
;MPLLYVLTFFILISGLFSVLLSLAPCFVKSKNHCYRGYESHFSFDVDRADHAEWMRAIPDDTNLTSLSIPGTHDTMTFDLRDEVFQCQNHNLSTQLHAGMRYLDIRGRLINDTIGIYHGSMPTGYSYTDVLLTVFSFLDEHPSETVVMRLKEEGRPLGSNTMTFEDAFNFYLHNSTATAPGAKAHFRKHNPHAPYPTLGALRGKVFLLQNFAAKGPESPYGVIWESADMVLEDLWIIPSIDHLYMKWEAIENALRRAATAKERVNRVLYLAHLSASVGVLPIEAAAGNLNRTVAGMNDRTGDWLAATTDRADSGKTGVVIIDFPGKELVDQVLARNRMLTGRSAELVGSRMIRKTRNGAGAAAGLAAWVGSWLAPFLQRSSYAVSGCFGLQKRGEITKPTKHGLEKGEDDEEITSIKSSVLKRLKKPFLLTTYSVNSKDKLLQEVDSLALIVTSISISTSLKVRLTYYCYYNSSAIYYINPLALCPYNFTI
;
A
#
# COMPACT_ATOMS: atom_id res chain seq x y z
N MET A 1 21.65 -61.53 9.39
CA MET A 1 20.58 -61.46 8.38
C MET A 1 19.32 -60.74 8.86
N PRO A 2 18.64 -61.13 9.97
CA PRO A 2 17.35 -60.53 10.33
C PRO A 2 17.42 -59.03 10.70
N LEU A 3 18.50 -58.59 11.35
CA LEU A 3 18.70 -57.18 11.70
C LEU A 3 18.84 -56.27 10.45
N LEU A 4 19.45 -56.77 9.38
CA LEU A 4 19.66 -56.01 8.14
C LEU A 4 18.33 -55.78 7.41
N TYR A 5 17.45 -56.79 7.38
CA TYR A 5 16.11 -56.69 6.79
C TYR A 5 15.19 -55.75 7.57
N VAL A 6 15.29 -55.76 8.90
CA VAL A 6 14.55 -54.82 9.75
C VAL A 6 15.03 -53.39 9.49
N LEU A 7 16.34 -53.16 9.42
CA LEU A 7 16.90 -51.84 9.15
C LEU A 7 16.50 -51.30 7.77
N THR A 8 16.58 -52.13 6.72
CA THR A 8 16.19 -51.73 5.36
C THR A 8 14.69 -51.48 5.24
N PHE A 9 13.85 -52.24 5.95
CA PHE A 9 12.41 -51.99 6.02
C PHE A 9 12.08 -50.64 6.65
N PHE A 10 12.73 -50.28 7.77
CA PHE A 10 12.54 -48.96 8.39
C PHE A 10 13.06 -47.82 7.51
N ILE A 11 14.18 -47.99 6.82
CA ILE A 11 14.70 -46.98 5.88
C ILE A 11 13.75 -46.80 4.69
N LEU A 12 13.21 -47.89 4.14
CA LEU A 12 12.24 -47.83 3.04
C LEU A 12 10.92 -47.18 3.46
N ILE A 13 10.40 -47.50 4.64
CA ILE A 13 9.21 -46.84 5.20
C ILE A 13 9.48 -45.37 5.46
N SER A 14 10.62 -45.03 6.05
CA SER A 14 10.99 -43.63 6.28
C SER A 14 11.14 -42.88 4.96
N GLY A 15 11.75 -43.49 3.94
CA GLY A 15 11.88 -42.90 2.60
C GLY A 15 10.52 -42.70 1.93
N LEU A 16 9.63 -43.70 1.98
CA LEU A 16 8.27 -43.59 1.45
C LEU A 16 7.46 -42.54 2.20
N PHE A 17 7.59 -42.47 3.53
CA PHE A 17 6.94 -41.47 4.36
C PHE A 17 7.45 -40.06 4.05
N SER A 18 8.76 -39.87 3.88
CA SER A 18 9.35 -38.59 3.47
C SER A 18 8.90 -38.17 2.07
N VAL A 19 8.79 -39.10 1.11
CA VAL A 19 8.23 -38.83 -0.22
C VAL A 19 6.75 -38.45 -0.10
N LEU A 20 5.95 -39.17 0.70
CA LEU A 20 4.55 -38.83 0.94
C LEU A 20 4.38 -37.46 1.60
N LEU A 21 5.24 -37.07 2.55
CA LEU A 21 5.26 -35.73 3.11
C LEU A 21 5.62 -34.66 2.07
N SER A 22 6.55 -34.95 1.16
CA SER A 22 6.93 -34.03 0.09
C SER A 22 5.84 -33.82 -0.96
N LEU A 23 4.97 -34.81 -1.15
CA LEU A 23 3.82 -34.75 -2.06
C LEU A 23 2.60 -34.06 -1.45
N ALA A 24 2.62 -33.79 -0.14
CA ALA A 24 1.53 -33.19 0.61
C ALA A 24 2.06 -32.11 1.60
N PRO A 25 2.75 -31.06 1.11
CA PRO A 25 3.49 -30.12 1.95
C PRO A 25 2.60 -29.37 2.97
N CYS A 26 1.32 -29.16 2.66
CA CYS A 26 0.37 -28.54 3.60
C CYS A 26 -0.21 -29.52 4.66
N PHE A 27 0.03 -30.84 4.56
CA PHE A 27 -0.49 -31.82 5.54
C PHE A 27 0.38 -31.97 6.79
N VAL A 28 1.60 -31.42 6.77
CA VAL A 28 2.39 -31.26 7.98
C VAL A 28 1.82 -30.08 8.75
N LYS A 29 1.17 -30.36 9.88
CA LYS A 29 0.50 -29.44 10.82
C LYS A 29 1.31 -28.20 11.29
N SER A 30 2.52 -27.96 10.77
CA SER A 30 3.45 -26.91 11.24
C SER A 30 3.85 -25.86 10.20
N LYS A 31 3.25 -25.83 9.00
CA LYS A 31 3.53 -24.74 8.04
C LYS A 31 2.34 -23.81 7.91
N ASN A 32 2.27 -22.84 8.82
CA ASN A 32 1.33 -21.70 8.82
C ASN A 32 1.61 -20.72 7.66
N HIS A 33 2.08 -21.21 6.53
CA HIS A 33 2.53 -20.42 5.38
C HIS A 33 2.09 -21.10 4.08
N CYS A 34 1.14 -22.04 4.15
CA CYS A 34 0.73 -22.91 3.05
C CYS A 34 -0.76 -22.74 2.76
N TYR A 35 -1.12 -22.47 1.51
CA TYR A 35 -2.51 -22.45 1.06
C TYR A 35 -2.59 -22.96 -0.38
N ARG A 36 -3.42 -23.98 -0.62
CA ARG A 36 -3.55 -24.68 -1.93
C ARG A 36 -2.21 -25.12 -2.55
N GLY A 37 -1.23 -25.48 -1.71
CA GLY A 37 0.10 -25.93 -2.15
C GLY A 37 1.11 -24.80 -2.39
N TYR A 38 0.68 -23.54 -2.39
CA TYR A 38 1.57 -22.37 -2.39
C TYR A 38 2.16 -22.20 -1.00
N GLU A 39 3.45 -21.89 -0.93
CA GLU A 39 4.12 -21.56 0.32
C GLU A 39 4.76 -20.17 0.25
N SER A 40 4.48 -19.31 1.23
CA SER A 40 5.09 -17.98 1.34
C SER A 40 5.17 -17.56 2.82
N HIS A 41 6.34 -17.09 3.24
CA HIS A 41 6.59 -16.67 4.63
C HIS A 41 5.73 -15.45 5.02
N PHE A 42 5.36 -14.65 4.04
CA PHE A 42 4.64 -13.40 4.22
C PHE A 42 3.17 -13.46 3.80
N SER A 43 2.62 -14.67 3.57
CA SER A 43 1.25 -14.89 3.10
C SER A 43 0.46 -15.92 3.94
N PHE A 44 -0.86 -15.87 3.79
CA PHE A 44 -1.88 -16.86 4.19
C PHE A 44 -2.27 -16.97 5.66
N ASP A 45 -1.44 -16.54 6.63
CA ASP A 45 -1.71 -16.70 8.06
C ASP A 45 -2.08 -15.41 8.80
N VAL A 46 -2.79 -14.51 8.12
CA VAL A 46 -3.22 -13.24 8.73
C VAL A 46 -4.07 -13.45 9.99
N ASP A 47 -4.79 -14.56 10.11
CA ASP A 47 -5.59 -14.95 11.29
C ASP A 47 -4.76 -15.15 12.56
N ARG A 48 -3.44 -15.24 12.43
CA ARG A 48 -2.50 -15.34 13.56
C ARG A 48 -2.00 -13.97 14.03
N ALA A 49 -2.29 -12.91 13.29
CA ALA A 49 -1.98 -11.54 13.71
C ALA A 49 -3.04 -11.03 14.69
N ASP A 50 -2.62 -10.24 15.67
CA ASP A 50 -3.50 -9.62 16.66
C ASP A 50 -3.10 -8.15 16.83
N HIS A 51 -3.75 -7.29 16.04
CA HIS A 51 -3.49 -5.85 15.97
C HIS A 51 -4.80 -5.08 15.91
N ALA A 52 -5.83 -5.53 16.63
CA ALA A 52 -7.15 -4.89 16.59
C ALA A 52 -7.13 -3.41 17.05
N GLU A 53 -6.12 -2.98 17.81
CA GLU A 53 -6.05 -1.62 18.38
C GLU A 53 -4.69 -0.91 18.14
N TRP A 54 -3.99 -1.22 17.04
CA TRP A 54 -2.64 -0.69 16.84
C TRP A 54 -2.58 0.84 16.72
N MET A 55 -3.65 1.50 16.26
CA MET A 55 -3.69 2.97 16.14
C MET A 55 -3.85 3.67 17.49
N ARG A 56 -4.21 2.95 18.58
CA ARG A 56 -4.37 3.51 19.93
C ARG A 56 -3.11 4.20 20.45
N ALA A 57 -1.93 3.67 20.13
CA ALA A 57 -0.65 4.20 20.61
C ALA A 57 -0.15 5.43 19.82
N ILE A 58 -0.80 5.77 18.70
CA ILE A 58 -0.37 6.85 17.81
C ILE A 58 -1.07 8.16 18.21
N PRO A 59 -0.39 9.31 18.26
CA PRO A 59 -1.01 10.59 18.66
C PRO A 59 -2.12 11.08 17.71
N ASP A 60 -3.13 11.75 18.28
CA ASP A 60 -4.30 12.29 17.56
C ASP A 60 -3.96 13.35 16.50
N ASP A 61 -2.85 14.07 16.67
CA ASP A 61 -2.37 15.10 15.73
C ASP A 61 -1.56 14.50 14.56
N THR A 62 -1.36 13.19 14.54
CA THR A 62 -0.72 12.49 13.42
C THR A 62 -1.59 12.59 12.17
N ASN A 63 -1.05 13.11 11.06
CA ASN A 63 -1.76 13.12 9.79
C ASN A 63 -1.95 11.69 9.26
N LEU A 64 -3.13 11.35 8.74
CA LEU A 64 -3.41 10.03 8.13
C LEU A 64 -2.34 9.64 7.10
N THR A 65 -1.92 10.60 6.28
CA THR A 65 -0.89 10.44 5.23
C THR A 65 0.51 10.12 5.77
N SER A 66 0.73 10.18 7.08
CA SER A 66 2.01 9.82 7.72
C SER A 66 2.06 8.36 8.13
N LEU A 67 0.92 7.67 8.16
CA LEU A 67 0.81 6.30 8.63
C LEU A 67 1.33 5.31 7.59
N SER A 68 1.80 4.18 8.09
CA SER A 68 2.02 2.96 7.34
C SER A 68 0.85 2.03 7.64
N ILE A 69 0.00 1.78 6.63
CA ILE A 69 -1.29 1.11 6.80
C ILE A 69 -1.30 -0.18 5.98
N PRO A 70 -1.45 -1.35 6.60
CA PRO A 70 -1.74 -2.57 5.86
C PRO A 70 -3.19 -2.55 5.38
N GLY A 71 -3.42 -3.05 4.18
CA GLY A 71 -4.73 -3.16 3.57
C GLY A 71 -4.85 -4.33 2.62
N THR A 72 -6.06 -4.56 2.15
CA THR A 72 -6.41 -5.72 1.31
C THR A 72 -7.00 -5.28 -0.02
N HIS A 73 -6.52 -5.90 -1.09
CA HIS A 73 -7.07 -5.78 -2.44
C HIS A 73 -8.26 -6.73 -2.59
N ASP A 74 -9.33 -6.28 -3.26
CA ASP A 74 -10.57 -7.08 -3.44
C ASP A 74 -10.99 -7.82 -2.15
N THR A 75 -11.16 -7.05 -1.09
CA THR A 75 -11.23 -7.46 0.33
C THR A 75 -12.21 -8.62 0.61
N MET A 76 -13.35 -8.64 -0.09
CA MET A 76 -14.46 -9.56 0.16
C MET A 76 -14.41 -10.84 -0.69
N THR A 77 -13.27 -11.16 -1.30
CA THR A 77 -13.14 -12.34 -2.18
C THR A 77 -12.78 -13.64 -1.46
N PHE A 78 -12.76 -13.65 -0.13
CA PHE A 78 -12.21 -14.77 0.65
C PHE A 78 -12.93 -16.11 0.49
N ASP A 79 -14.24 -16.08 0.22
CA ASP A 79 -15.06 -17.28 -0.01
C ASP A 79 -15.11 -17.71 -1.49
N LEU A 80 -14.46 -16.96 -2.40
CA LEU A 80 -14.41 -17.34 -3.82
C LEU A 80 -13.53 -18.59 -4.02
N ARG A 81 -14.06 -19.55 -4.77
CA ARG A 81 -13.34 -20.79 -5.10
C ARG A 81 -12.48 -20.66 -6.35
N ASP A 82 -12.91 -19.82 -7.28
CA ASP A 82 -12.20 -19.54 -8.52
C ASP A 82 -10.94 -18.71 -8.23
N GLU A 83 -9.78 -19.30 -8.52
CA GLU A 83 -8.46 -18.73 -8.22
C GLU A 83 -8.17 -17.48 -9.04
N VAL A 84 -8.84 -17.27 -10.17
CA VAL A 84 -8.70 -16.05 -10.97
C VAL A 84 -9.23 -14.83 -10.22
N PHE A 85 -10.24 -15.04 -9.35
CA PHE A 85 -10.95 -13.97 -8.66
C PHE A 85 -10.72 -13.97 -7.14
N GLN A 86 -10.19 -15.05 -6.56
CA GLN A 86 -9.87 -15.08 -5.13
C GLN A 86 -8.60 -14.30 -4.85
N CYS A 87 -8.71 -13.23 -4.06
CA CYS A 87 -7.58 -12.39 -3.63
C CYS A 87 -7.28 -12.53 -2.12
N GLN A 88 -8.22 -13.09 -1.36
CA GLN A 88 -8.12 -13.22 0.09
C GLN A 88 -8.44 -14.68 0.50
N ASN A 89 -7.97 -15.10 1.68
CA ASN A 89 -8.29 -16.41 2.26
C ASN A 89 -8.87 -16.35 3.68
N HIS A 90 -9.15 -15.13 4.18
CA HIS A 90 -9.72 -14.88 5.50
C HIS A 90 -10.81 -13.82 5.42
N ASN A 91 -11.82 -13.91 6.29
CA ASN A 91 -12.97 -12.99 6.26
C ASN A 91 -12.63 -11.57 6.74
N LEU A 92 -13.50 -10.60 6.42
CA LEU A 92 -13.29 -9.19 6.76
C LEU A 92 -13.07 -8.94 8.26
N SER A 93 -13.81 -9.62 9.13
CA SER A 93 -13.62 -9.48 10.59
C SER A 93 -12.21 -9.91 11.02
N THR A 94 -11.72 -11.03 10.48
CA THR A 94 -10.37 -11.54 10.72
C THR A 94 -9.32 -10.56 10.21
N GLN A 95 -9.51 -10.01 8.99
CA GLN A 95 -8.62 -9.01 8.42
C GLN A 95 -8.54 -7.74 9.29
N LEU A 96 -9.66 -7.27 9.83
CA LEU A 96 -9.70 -6.10 10.73
C LEU A 96 -8.96 -6.38 12.06
N HIS A 97 -9.21 -7.53 12.70
CA HIS A 97 -8.51 -7.94 13.93
C HIS A 97 -7.01 -8.13 13.71
N ALA A 98 -6.62 -8.60 12.52
CA ALA A 98 -5.23 -8.74 12.12
C ALA A 98 -4.51 -7.41 11.93
N GLY A 99 -5.22 -6.28 11.82
CA GLY A 99 -4.64 -4.94 11.72
C GLY A 99 -4.89 -4.22 10.40
N MET A 100 -5.61 -4.83 9.45
CA MET A 100 -5.97 -4.17 8.19
C MET A 100 -6.83 -2.93 8.46
N ARG A 101 -6.43 -1.79 7.90
CA ARG A 101 -7.18 -0.51 8.02
C ARG A 101 -7.40 0.17 6.69
N TYR A 102 -6.96 -0.43 5.58
CA TYR A 102 -7.41 -0.07 4.24
C TYR A 102 -8.18 -1.24 3.62
N LEU A 103 -9.38 -0.98 3.12
CA LEU A 103 -10.24 -1.97 2.48
C LEU A 103 -10.56 -1.53 1.06
N ASP A 104 -10.19 -2.34 0.07
CA ASP A 104 -10.68 -2.21 -1.31
C ASP A 104 -12.03 -2.93 -1.45
N ILE A 105 -13.12 -2.16 -1.46
CA ILE A 105 -14.49 -2.64 -1.58
C ILE A 105 -15.03 -2.31 -2.97
N ARG A 106 -15.43 -3.34 -3.71
CA ARG A 106 -15.84 -3.23 -5.10
C ARG A 106 -17.29 -3.61 -5.25
N GLY A 107 -18.14 -2.60 -5.31
CA GLY A 107 -19.59 -2.73 -5.39
C GLY A 107 -20.07 -2.74 -6.83
N ARG A 108 -21.19 -3.39 -7.09
CA ARG A 108 -21.91 -3.33 -8.37
C ARG A 108 -23.39 -3.15 -8.10
N LEU A 109 -24.00 -2.22 -8.81
CA LEU A 109 -25.44 -1.98 -8.71
C LEU A 109 -26.19 -3.18 -9.31
N ILE A 110 -27.07 -3.79 -8.51
CA ILE A 110 -27.93 -4.90 -8.91
C ILE A 110 -29.29 -4.79 -8.22
N ASN A 111 -30.35 -4.71 -9.03
CA ASN A 111 -31.73 -4.57 -8.56
C ASN A 111 -31.88 -3.53 -7.44
N ASP A 112 -31.37 -2.32 -7.68
CA ASP A 112 -31.41 -1.18 -6.74
C ASP A 112 -30.65 -1.37 -5.42
N THR A 113 -29.73 -2.34 -5.38
CA THR A 113 -28.84 -2.60 -4.23
C THR A 113 -27.38 -2.70 -4.66
N ILE A 114 -26.44 -2.55 -3.72
CA ILE A 114 -25.01 -2.73 -4.01
C ILE A 114 -24.58 -4.13 -3.53
N GLY A 115 -24.33 -5.02 -4.49
CA GLY A 115 -23.64 -6.31 -4.26
C GLY A 115 -22.13 -6.17 -4.41
N ILE A 116 -21.34 -7.03 -3.77
CA ILE A 116 -19.88 -7.00 -3.84
C ILE A 116 -19.34 -7.99 -4.88
N TYR A 117 -18.46 -7.51 -5.76
CA TYR A 117 -17.97 -8.22 -6.95
C TYR A 117 -16.47 -8.09 -7.12
N HIS A 118 -15.86 -9.06 -7.80
CA HIS A 118 -14.56 -8.93 -8.44
C HIS A 118 -14.74 -9.19 -9.94
N GLY A 119 -14.64 -8.14 -10.75
CA GLY A 119 -14.95 -8.16 -12.17
C GLY A 119 -16.39 -8.64 -12.45
N SER A 120 -16.52 -9.79 -13.10
CA SER A 120 -17.81 -10.43 -13.38
C SER A 120 -18.31 -11.32 -12.25
N MET A 121 -17.47 -11.65 -11.27
CA MET A 121 -17.80 -12.67 -10.25
C MET A 121 -18.43 -12.04 -9.00
N PRO A 122 -19.64 -12.46 -8.60
CA PRO A 122 -20.22 -12.07 -7.32
C PRO A 122 -19.46 -12.77 -6.18
N THR A 123 -19.13 -12.02 -5.13
CA THR A 123 -18.52 -12.59 -3.92
C THR A 123 -19.50 -13.32 -3.02
N GLY A 124 -20.80 -13.06 -3.19
CA GLY A 124 -21.86 -13.53 -2.30
C GLY A 124 -22.20 -12.56 -1.17
N TYR A 125 -21.47 -11.44 -1.04
CA TYR A 125 -21.71 -10.42 -0.01
C TYR A 125 -22.36 -9.17 -0.57
N SER A 126 -23.07 -8.45 0.28
CA SER A 126 -23.67 -7.14 0.02
C SER A 126 -22.87 -6.02 0.66
N TYR A 127 -23.13 -4.77 0.24
CA TYR A 127 -22.55 -3.61 0.91
C TYR A 127 -23.03 -3.47 2.36
N THR A 128 -24.24 -3.96 2.69
CA THR A 128 -24.72 -4.05 4.09
C THR A 128 -23.78 -4.88 4.95
N ASP A 129 -23.36 -6.06 4.47
CA ASP A 129 -22.48 -6.96 5.22
C ASP A 129 -21.13 -6.30 5.54
N VAL A 130 -20.59 -5.57 4.56
CA VAL A 130 -19.35 -4.78 4.72
C VAL A 130 -19.54 -3.70 5.79
N LEU A 131 -20.59 -2.88 5.64
CA LEU A 131 -20.83 -1.75 6.54
C LEU A 131 -21.07 -2.20 7.98
N LEU A 132 -21.91 -3.20 8.20
CA LEU A 132 -22.22 -3.70 9.54
C LEU A 132 -20.98 -4.29 10.22
N THR A 133 -20.14 -5.03 9.47
CA THR A 133 -18.88 -5.57 10.00
C THR A 133 -17.93 -4.44 10.41
N VAL A 134 -17.77 -3.42 9.56
CA VAL A 134 -16.88 -2.27 9.83
C VAL A 134 -17.39 -1.41 11.00
N PHE A 135 -18.71 -1.18 11.09
CA PHE A 135 -19.29 -0.40 12.18
C PHE A 135 -19.12 -1.11 13.52
N SER A 136 -19.44 -2.42 13.60
CA SER A 136 -19.21 -3.21 14.82
C SER A 136 -17.76 -3.14 15.28
N PHE A 137 -16.82 -3.29 14.34
CA PHE A 137 -15.39 -3.17 14.64
C PHE A 137 -15.00 -1.79 15.18
N LEU A 138 -15.53 -0.70 14.60
CA LEU A 138 -15.23 0.66 15.06
C LEU A 138 -15.91 1.01 16.40
N ASP A 139 -17.05 0.40 16.70
CA ASP A 139 -17.70 0.49 18.01
C ASP A 139 -16.90 -0.24 19.10
N GLU A 140 -16.37 -1.42 18.78
CA GLU A 140 -15.53 -2.23 19.68
C GLU A 140 -14.13 -1.64 19.85
N HIS A 141 -13.60 -0.98 18.81
CA HIS A 141 -12.25 -0.41 18.78
C HIS A 141 -12.27 1.07 18.36
N PRO A 142 -12.81 1.97 19.21
CA PRO A 142 -13.00 3.39 18.86
C PRO A 142 -11.70 4.16 18.68
N SER A 143 -10.54 3.58 19.04
CA SER A 143 -9.24 4.18 18.73
C SER A 143 -8.89 4.10 17.25
N GLU A 144 -9.53 3.24 16.48
CA GLU A 144 -9.12 2.91 15.12
C GLU A 144 -9.86 3.75 14.07
N THR A 145 -9.37 3.75 12.84
CA THR A 145 -10.08 4.29 11.67
C THR A 145 -9.92 3.37 10.49
N VAL A 146 -10.95 3.25 9.65
CA VAL A 146 -10.89 2.46 8.42
C VAL A 146 -10.88 3.39 7.21
N VAL A 147 -9.87 3.26 6.36
CA VAL A 147 -9.86 3.85 5.02
C VAL A 147 -10.54 2.87 4.07
N MET A 148 -11.64 3.26 3.45
CA MET A 148 -12.39 2.39 2.55
C MET A 148 -12.33 2.97 1.14
N ARG A 149 -11.77 2.23 0.18
CA ARG A 149 -12.05 2.49 -1.23
C ARG A 149 -13.38 1.85 -1.57
N LEU A 150 -14.32 2.63 -2.11
CA LEU A 150 -15.54 2.10 -2.72
C LEU A 150 -15.48 2.33 -4.23
N LYS A 151 -15.39 1.24 -5.00
CA LYS A 151 -15.40 1.26 -6.46
C LYS A 151 -16.72 0.75 -7.02
N GLU A 152 -17.24 1.40 -8.06
CA GLU A 152 -18.27 0.82 -8.92
C GLU A 152 -17.58 -0.13 -9.92
N GLU A 153 -17.69 -1.44 -9.69
CA GLU A 153 -16.87 -2.47 -10.32
C GLU A 153 -17.18 -2.69 -11.80
N GLY A 154 -18.41 -2.39 -12.21
CA GLY A 154 -18.83 -2.53 -13.59
C GLY A 154 -20.26 -2.04 -13.80
N ARG A 155 -20.73 -2.17 -15.06
CA ARG A 155 -22.08 -1.73 -15.46
C ARG A 155 -23.16 -2.38 -14.57
N PRO A 156 -24.23 -1.65 -14.21
CA PRO A 156 -25.34 -2.20 -13.45
C PRO A 156 -25.90 -3.50 -14.05
N LEU A 157 -26.40 -4.38 -13.19
CA LEU A 157 -27.03 -5.65 -13.56
C LEU A 157 -28.49 -5.67 -13.13
N GLY A 158 -29.32 -6.44 -13.83
CA GLY A 158 -30.74 -6.57 -13.51
C GLY A 158 -31.54 -5.29 -13.80
N SER A 159 -32.69 -5.16 -13.14
CA SER A 159 -33.60 -4.03 -13.31
C SER A 159 -33.35 -2.99 -12.23
N ASN A 160 -32.79 -1.84 -12.62
CA ASN A 160 -32.48 -0.74 -11.69
C ASN A 160 -33.30 0.50 -12.03
N THR A 161 -33.83 1.15 -11.00
CA THR A 161 -34.53 2.44 -11.07
C THR A 161 -33.66 3.59 -10.52
N MET A 162 -32.54 3.27 -9.88
CA MET A 162 -31.63 4.25 -9.28
C MET A 162 -30.20 4.12 -9.80
N THR A 163 -29.36 5.13 -9.53
CA THR A 163 -27.93 5.07 -9.84
C THR A 163 -27.13 4.40 -8.71
N PHE A 164 -25.85 4.10 -8.95
CA PHE A 164 -24.95 3.62 -7.89
C PHE A 164 -24.84 4.63 -6.74
N GLU A 165 -24.78 5.94 -7.07
CA GLU A 165 -24.77 7.02 -6.07
C GLU A 165 -26.06 7.02 -5.25
N ASP A 166 -27.23 6.87 -5.87
CA ASP A 166 -28.50 6.82 -5.16
C ASP A 166 -28.58 5.63 -4.20
N ALA A 167 -28.13 4.45 -4.64
CA ALA A 167 -28.05 3.26 -3.80
C ALA A 167 -27.06 3.48 -2.64
N PHE A 168 -25.89 4.06 -2.90
CA PHE A 168 -24.92 4.42 -1.86
C PHE A 168 -25.54 5.37 -0.82
N ASN A 169 -26.23 6.42 -1.27
CA ASN A 169 -26.94 7.36 -0.39
C ASN A 169 -28.05 6.70 0.41
N PHE A 170 -28.74 5.71 -0.18
CA PHE A 170 -29.72 4.93 0.56
C PHE A 170 -29.09 4.24 1.78
N TYR A 171 -27.90 3.65 1.67
CA TYR A 171 -27.19 3.07 2.82
C TYR A 171 -26.76 4.12 3.85
N LEU A 172 -26.37 5.32 3.41
CA LEU A 172 -25.97 6.38 4.34
C LEU A 172 -27.13 6.98 5.13
N HIS A 173 -28.29 7.12 4.52
CA HIS A 173 -29.34 8.01 5.04
C HIS A 173 -30.68 7.33 5.29
N ASN A 174 -31.02 6.28 4.53
CA ASN A 174 -32.40 5.76 4.45
C ASN A 174 -32.54 4.30 4.89
N SER A 175 -31.48 3.50 4.78
CA SER A 175 -31.46 2.11 5.21
C SER A 175 -31.58 2.00 6.72
N THR A 176 -32.62 1.33 7.22
CA THR A 176 -32.83 1.14 8.66
C THR A 176 -31.68 0.38 9.34
N ALA A 177 -31.03 -0.52 8.60
CA ALA A 177 -29.92 -1.32 9.10
C ALA A 177 -28.61 -0.53 9.17
N THR A 178 -28.33 0.34 8.18
CA THR A 178 -27.00 0.94 8.01
C THR A 178 -26.94 2.44 8.28
N ALA A 179 -28.03 3.20 8.10
CA ALA A 179 -28.02 4.64 8.26
C ALA A 179 -27.61 5.12 9.68
N PRO A 180 -28.03 4.48 10.79
CA PRO A 180 -27.57 4.88 12.13
C PRO A 180 -26.05 4.76 12.29
N GLY A 181 -25.48 3.62 11.89
CA GLY A 181 -24.04 3.39 11.91
C GLY A 181 -23.31 4.28 10.92
N ALA A 182 -23.88 4.52 9.73
CA ALA A 182 -23.28 5.40 8.74
C ALA A 182 -23.17 6.84 9.24
N LYS A 183 -24.22 7.36 9.89
CA LYS A 183 -24.20 8.67 10.57
C LYS A 183 -23.15 8.73 11.68
N ALA A 184 -22.95 7.63 12.40
CA ALA A 184 -21.97 7.55 13.47
C ALA A 184 -20.54 7.47 12.93
N HIS A 185 -20.28 6.70 11.87
CA HIS A 185 -18.93 6.32 11.47
C HIS A 185 -18.43 6.99 10.18
N PHE A 186 -19.26 7.39 9.22
CA PHE A 186 -18.69 8.06 8.03
C PHE A 186 -18.19 9.46 8.36
N ARG A 187 -16.95 9.74 7.98
CA ARG A 187 -16.38 11.10 7.99
C ARG A 187 -16.29 11.63 6.56
N LYS A 188 -17.18 12.57 6.23
CA LYS A 188 -17.12 13.29 4.95
C LYS A 188 -15.80 14.07 4.83
N HIS A 189 -15.15 13.94 3.68
CA HIS A 189 -13.93 14.68 3.37
C HIS A 189 -14.27 16.11 2.92
N ASN A 190 -13.43 17.08 3.28
CA ASN A 190 -13.49 18.43 2.74
C ASN A 190 -12.38 18.56 1.68
N PRO A 191 -12.70 18.63 0.37
CA PRO A 191 -11.70 18.66 -0.70
C PRO A 191 -10.85 19.95 -0.71
N HIS A 192 -11.24 20.98 0.05
CA HIS A 192 -10.47 22.22 0.19
C HIS A 192 -9.58 22.23 1.44
N ALA A 193 -9.55 21.14 2.20
CA ALA A 193 -8.74 21.00 3.40
C ALA A 193 -7.70 19.87 3.23
N PRO A 194 -6.58 19.93 3.97
CA PRO A 194 -5.66 18.79 4.05
C PRO A 194 -6.38 17.52 4.54
N TYR A 195 -5.74 16.37 4.31
CA TYR A 195 -6.17 15.12 4.92
C TYR A 195 -6.40 15.27 6.44
N PRO A 196 -7.48 14.70 6.99
CA PRO A 196 -7.72 14.73 8.43
C PRO A 196 -6.59 14.06 9.23
N THR A 197 -6.43 14.49 10.48
CA THR A 197 -5.56 13.79 11.43
C THR A 197 -6.22 12.51 11.92
N LEU A 198 -5.43 11.61 12.50
CA LEU A 198 -5.90 10.36 13.08
C LEU A 198 -6.99 10.62 14.13
N GLY A 199 -6.80 11.60 15.02
CA GLY A 199 -7.78 11.97 16.04
C GLY A 199 -9.14 12.37 15.45
N ALA A 200 -9.15 13.04 14.31
CA ALA A 200 -10.39 13.42 13.62
C ALA A 200 -11.11 12.23 12.94
N LEU A 201 -10.40 11.11 12.77
CA LEU A 201 -10.86 9.90 12.10
C LEU A 201 -11.11 8.72 13.05
N ARG A 202 -10.73 8.81 14.32
CA ARG A 202 -11.00 7.74 15.31
C ARG A 202 -12.48 7.41 15.39
N GLY A 203 -12.78 6.11 15.33
CA GLY A 203 -14.14 5.56 15.22
C GLY A 203 -14.82 5.87 13.88
N LYS A 204 -14.09 6.28 12.84
CA LYS A 204 -14.65 6.69 11.54
C LYS A 204 -14.15 5.86 10.37
N VAL A 205 -15.00 5.79 9.35
CA VAL A 205 -14.67 5.40 7.98
C VAL A 205 -14.29 6.65 7.19
N PHE A 206 -13.10 6.64 6.59
CA PHE A 206 -12.64 7.65 5.64
C PHE A 206 -12.71 7.10 4.21
N LEU A 207 -13.58 7.68 3.39
CA LEU A 207 -13.87 7.17 2.05
C LEU A 207 -12.85 7.65 1.01
N LEU A 208 -12.34 6.70 0.21
CA LEU A 208 -11.76 6.96 -1.11
C LEU A 208 -12.81 6.59 -2.16
N GLN A 209 -13.33 7.60 -2.84
CA GLN A 209 -14.45 7.48 -3.75
C GLN A 209 -13.96 7.09 -5.15
N ASN A 210 -14.35 5.90 -5.61
CA ASN A 210 -14.07 5.39 -6.95
C ASN A 210 -15.37 5.04 -7.70
N PHE A 211 -16.36 5.92 -7.62
CA PHE A 211 -17.59 5.85 -8.40
C PHE A 211 -18.02 7.25 -8.81
N ALA A 212 -18.75 7.35 -9.92
CA ALA A 212 -19.26 8.61 -10.41
C ALA A 212 -20.36 9.14 -9.47
N ALA A 213 -20.27 10.41 -9.09
CA ALA A 213 -21.28 11.07 -8.27
C ALA A 213 -21.51 12.49 -8.75
N LYS A 214 -22.77 12.87 -8.92
CA LYS A 214 -23.21 14.19 -9.40
C LYS A 214 -24.17 14.86 -8.41
N GLY A 215 -24.57 14.17 -7.36
CA GLY A 215 -25.45 14.71 -6.32
C GLY A 215 -24.81 15.89 -5.58
N PRO A 216 -25.64 16.71 -4.89
CA PRO A 216 -25.18 17.89 -4.16
C PRO A 216 -24.23 17.55 -3.00
N GLU A 217 -24.22 16.29 -2.55
CA GLU A 217 -23.30 15.82 -1.52
C GLU A 217 -21.94 15.38 -2.07
N SER A 218 -21.79 15.23 -3.39
CA SER A 218 -20.52 14.89 -4.03
C SER A 218 -19.48 16.02 -3.90
N PRO A 219 -18.19 15.71 -3.67
CA PRO A 219 -17.66 14.38 -3.38
C PRO A 219 -17.92 13.95 -1.93
N TYR A 220 -18.09 12.65 -1.71
CA TYR A 220 -18.27 12.06 -0.38
C TYR A 220 -16.92 11.77 0.30
N GLY A 221 -15.90 11.48 -0.51
CA GLY A 221 -14.54 11.12 -0.08
C GLY A 221 -13.47 11.76 -0.95
N VAL A 222 -12.23 11.31 -0.80
CA VAL A 222 -11.15 11.69 -1.74
C VAL A 222 -11.37 10.92 -3.04
N ILE A 223 -11.41 11.63 -4.17
CA ILE A 223 -11.59 11.01 -5.49
C ILE A 223 -10.38 10.14 -5.82
N TRP A 224 -10.63 8.88 -6.20
CA TRP A 224 -9.61 7.94 -6.67
C TRP A 224 -8.83 8.50 -7.87
N GLU A 225 -7.53 8.26 -7.93
CA GLU A 225 -6.60 8.79 -8.94
C GLU A 225 -6.51 10.33 -9.03
N SER A 226 -6.99 11.05 -8.02
CA SER A 226 -6.79 12.50 -7.93
C SER A 226 -5.35 12.89 -7.57
N ALA A 227 -5.04 14.18 -7.64
CA ALA A 227 -3.74 14.73 -7.26
C ALA A 227 -3.41 14.57 -5.75
N ASP A 228 -4.40 14.17 -4.94
CA ASP A 228 -4.27 13.93 -3.51
C ASP A 228 -3.72 12.54 -3.18
N MET A 229 -3.39 11.73 -4.19
CA MET A 229 -2.75 10.43 -4.01
C MET A 229 -1.60 10.18 -4.99
N VAL A 230 -0.71 9.29 -4.56
CA VAL A 230 0.36 8.71 -5.38
C VAL A 230 0.12 7.21 -5.39
N LEU A 231 -0.31 6.71 -6.55
CA LEU A 231 -0.77 5.34 -6.73
C LEU A 231 0.26 4.54 -7.53
N GLU A 232 0.60 3.37 -7.02
CA GLU A 232 1.12 2.25 -7.81
C GLU A 232 0.00 1.22 -7.97
N ASP A 233 -0.27 0.86 -9.22
CA ASP A 233 -1.29 -0.12 -9.60
C ASP A 233 -0.92 -0.76 -10.96
N LEU A 234 0.34 -1.16 -11.15
CA LEU A 234 0.74 -1.99 -12.28
C LEU A 234 0.23 -3.41 -12.03
N TRP A 235 -0.98 -3.74 -12.47
CA TRP A 235 -1.60 -5.04 -12.17
C TRP A 235 -1.57 -6.02 -13.35
N ILE A 236 -1.37 -5.55 -14.58
CA ILE A 236 -1.29 -6.43 -15.76
C ILE A 236 0.13 -6.96 -15.90
N ILE A 237 0.33 -8.24 -15.60
CA ILE A 237 1.62 -8.93 -15.73
C ILE A 237 1.50 -10.05 -16.78
N PRO A 238 2.35 -10.09 -17.83
CA PRO A 238 2.19 -11.03 -18.94
C PRO A 238 2.33 -12.51 -18.56
N SER A 239 3.22 -12.82 -17.61
CA SER A 239 3.42 -14.17 -17.09
C SER A 239 4.19 -14.12 -15.76
N ILE A 240 4.30 -15.25 -15.08
CA ILE A 240 5.01 -15.36 -13.80
C ILE A 240 6.48 -14.92 -13.88
N ASP A 241 7.14 -15.18 -15.01
CA ASP A 241 8.53 -14.76 -15.26
C ASP A 241 8.69 -13.24 -15.32
N HIS A 242 7.59 -12.50 -15.53
CA HIS A 242 7.56 -11.04 -15.58
C HIS A 242 7.19 -10.38 -14.24
N LEU A 243 7.01 -11.15 -13.16
CA LEU A 243 6.71 -10.60 -11.83
C LEU A 243 7.76 -9.61 -11.31
N TYR A 244 8.99 -9.64 -11.85
CA TYR A 244 10.00 -8.62 -11.53
C TYR A 244 9.55 -7.20 -11.90
N MET A 245 8.74 -7.04 -12.95
CA MET A 245 8.21 -5.73 -13.35
C MET A 245 7.29 -5.15 -12.28
N LYS A 246 6.45 -6.01 -11.69
CA LYS A 246 5.60 -5.65 -10.55
C LYS A 246 6.45 -5.28 -9.35
N TRP A 247 7.46 -6.09 -9.05
CA TRP A 247 8.38 -5.81 -7.94
C TRP A 247 9.07 -4.45 -8.08
N GLU A 248 9.60 -4.11 -9.26
CA GLU A 248 10.23 -2.81 -9.50
C GLU A 248 9.24 -1.65 -9.28
N ALA A 249 7.99 -1.80 -9.70
CA ALA A 249 6.95 -0.79 -9.47
C ALA A 249 6.67 -0.61 -7.96
N ILE A 250 6.47 -1.71 -7.23
CA ILE A 250 6.25 -1.72 -5.78
C ILE A 250 7.42 -1.08 -5.05
N GLU A 251 8.65 -1.50 -5.32
CA GLU A 251 9.84 -1.00 -4.64
C GLU A 251 10.00 0.51 -4.86
N ASN A 252 9.79 0.98 -6.08
CA ASN A 252 9.83 2.42 -6.39
C ASN A 252 8.75 3.20 -5.62
N ALA A 253 7.54 2.65 -5.51
CA ALA A 253 6.46 3.26 -4.76
C ALA A 253 6.77 3.37 -3.26
N LEU A 254 7.26 2.28 -2.66
CA LEU A 254 7.66 2.23 -1.25
C LEU A 254 8.82 3.19 -0.96
N ARG A 255 9.86 3.21 -1.80
CA ARG A 255 10.97 4.17 -1.69
C ARG A 255 10.51 5.61 -1.79
N ARG A 256 9.55 5.90 -2.67
CA ARG A 256 8.98 7.24 -2.83
C ARG A 256 8.19 7.67 -1.60
N ALA A 257 7.44 6.76 -0.98
CA ALA A 257 6.75 7.03 0.29
C ALA A 257 7.73 7.25 1.44
N ALA A 258 8.76 6.41 1.54
CA ALA A 258 9.73 6.42 2.63
C ALA A 258 10.63 7.67 2.61
N THR A 259 10.95 8.19 1.43
CA THR A 259 11.78 9.40 1.25
C THR A 259 10.96 10.69 1.15
N ALA A 260 9.63 10.61 1.24
CA ALA A 260 8.77 11.79 1.21
C ALA A 260 9.00 12.66 2.46
N LYS A 261 9.37 13.93 2.25
CA LYS A 261 9.61 14.87 3.35
C LYS A 261 8.32 15.13 4.14
N GLU A 262 8.39 15.06 5.48
CA GLU A 262 7.23 15.24 6.38
C GLU A 262 6.45 16.55 6.17
N ARG A 263 7.13 17.63 5.74
CA ARG A 263 6.48 18.93 5.42
C ARG A 263 5.56 18.87 4.19
N VAL A 264 5.52 17.73 3.48
CA VAL A 264 4.74 17.47 2.26
C VAL A 264 3.78 16.29 2.46
N ASN A 265 3.37 15.98 3.70
CA ASN A 265 2.33 14.99 4.05
C ASN A 265 0.92 15.36 3.52
N ARG A 266 0.82 15.76 2.25
CA ARG A 266 -0.39 16.22 1.57
C ARG A 266 -1.07 15.12 0.79
N VAL A 267 -0.33 14.10 0.35
CA VAL A 267 -0.84 13.02 -0.49
C VAL A 267 -0.82 11.69 0.25
N LEU A 268 -1.78 10.82 -0.06
CA LEU A 268 -1.79 9.43 0.35
C LEU A 268 -0.96 8.59 -0.63
N TYR A 269 0.02 7.85 -0.13
CA TYR A 269 0.79 6.90 -0.94
C TYR A 269 0.10 5.53 -0.86
N LEU A 270 -0.11 4.88 -1.99
CA LEU A 270 -0.71 3.56 -2.08
C LEU A 270 0.12 2.68 -3.02
N ALA A 271 0.47 1.48 -2.55
CA ALA A 271 1.18 0.47 -3.33
C ALA A 271 0.37 -0.82 -3.35
N HIS A 272 -0.04 -1.27 -4.53
CA HIS A 272 -0.69 -2.56 -4.70
C HIS A 272 0.37 -3.64 -4.84
N LEU A 273 0.33 -4.68 -4.02
CA LEU A 273 1.17 -5.85 -4.23
C LEU A 273 0.56 -6.81 -5.26
N SER A 274 -0.74 -6.70 -5.51
CA SER A 274 -1.53 -7.56 -6.37
C SER A 274 -1.19 -7.40 -7.86
N ALA A 275 -1.40 -8.48 -8.61
CA ALA A 275 -1.29 -8.53 -10.07
C ALA A 275 -2.19 -9.66 -10.63
N SER A 276 -2.54 -9.57 -11.91
CA SER A 276 -3.38 -10.55 -12.60
C SER A 276 -3.10 -10.60 -14.12
N VAL A 277 -4.07 -11.12 -14.88
CA VAL A 277 -4.07 -11.36 -16.34
C VAL A 277 -3.19 -12.54 -16.77
N GLY A 278 -1.87 -12.43 -16.66
CA GLY A 278 -0.93 -13.51 -17.00
C GLY A 278 -0.45 -14.31 -15.80
N VAL A 279 -0.90 -13.95 -14.61
CA VAL A 279 -0.64 -14.61 -13.33
C VAL A 279 -1.94 -14.69 -12.53
N LEU A 280 -2.07 -15.72 -11.69
CA LEU A 280 -3.14 -15.76 -10.68
C LEU A 280 -2.81 -14.79 -9.53
N PRO A 281 -3.81 -14.21 -8.85
CA PRO A 281 -3.60 -13.43 -7.63
C PRO A 281 -2.73 -14.14 -6.58
N ILE A 282 -2.95 -15.45 -6.36
CA ILE A 282 -2.15 -16.25 -5.43
C ILE A 282 -0.70 -16.43 -5.89
N GLU A 283 -0.45 -16.53 -7.20
CA GLU A 283 0.89 -16.59 -7.77
C GLU A 283 1.61 -15.24 -7.66
N ALA A 284 0.89 -14.13 -7.85
CA ALA A 284 1.44 -12.80 -7.65
C ALA A 284 1.85 -12.60 -6.18
N ALA A 285 1.00 -13.03 -5.23
CA ALA A 285 1.26 -12.91 -3.80
C ALA A 285 2.43 -13.80 -3.33
N ALA A 286 2.37 -15.10 -3.62
CA ALA A 286 3.25 -16.12 -3.03
C ALA A 286 4.33 -16.67 -3.98
N GLY A 287 4.26 -16.37 -5.28
CA GLY A 287 5.14 -16.97 -6.29
C GLY A 287 4.58 -18.28 -6.83
N ASN A 288 5.39 -19.00 -7.62
CA ASN A 288 4.97 -20.28 -8.21
C ASN A 288 5.12 -21.47 -7.25
N LEU A 289 4.36 -22.54 -7.50
CA LEU A 289 4.34 -23.75 -6.67
C LEU A 289 5.72 -24.42 -6.48
N ASN A 290 6.59 -24.35 -7.51
CA ASN A 290 7.94 -24.91 -7.45
C ASN A 290 8.97 -23.95 -6.81
N ARG A 291 8.56 -22.72 -6.46
CA ARG A 291 9.34 -21.68 -5.78
C ARG A 291 10.57 -21.19 -6.53
N THR A 292 10.58 -21.28 -7.85
CA THR A 292 11.63 -20.67 -8.67
C THR A 292 11.45 -19.16 -8.80
N VAL A 293 10.23 -18.65 -8.60
CA VAL A 293 9.89 -17.22 -8.65
C VAL A 293 9.27 -16.82 -7.32
N ALA A 294 9.90 -15.88 -6.60
CA ALA A 294 9.36 -15.31 -5.37
C ALA A 294 8.21 -14.34 -5.64
N GLY A 295 7.13 -14.48 -4.86
CA GLY A 295 5.96 -13.60 -4.89
C GLY A 295 6.21 -12.21 -4.31
N MET A 296 5.25 -11.31 -4.52
CA MET A 296 5.34 -9.91 -4.12
C MET A 296 5.28 -9.74 -2.61
N ASN A 297 4.57 -10.60 -1.89
CA ASN A 297 4.50 -10.53 -0.43
C ASN A 297 5.87 -10.84 0.19
N ASP A 298 6.54 -11.89 -0.29
CA ASP A 298 7.87 -12.26 0.19
C ASP A 298 8.91 -11.19 -0.14
N ARG A 299 8.93 -10.68 -1.37
CA ARG A 299 9.86 -9.61 -1.76
C ARG A 299 9.64 -8.33 -0.96
N THR A 300 8.38 -7.96 -0.74
CA THR A 300 8.02 -6.77 0.04
C THR A 300 8.42 -6.93 1.50
N GLY A 301 8.12 -8.09 2.09
CA GLY A 301 8.54 -8.45 3.43
C GLY A 301 10.06 -8.42 3.61
N ASP A 302 10.81 -9.07 2.72
CA ASP A 302 12.28 -9.06 2.78
C ASP A 302 12.85 -7.64 2.66
N TRP A 303 12.28 -6.81 1.78
CA TRP A 303 12.69 -5.42 1.64
C TRP A 303 12.37 -4.60 2.89
N LEU A 304 11.21 -4.79 3.51
CA LEU A 304 10.83 -4.13 4.75
C LEU A 304 11.76 -4.57 5.89
N ALA A 305 12.08 -5.85 6.01
CA ALA A 305 13.03 -6.34 7.01
C ALA A 305 14.41 -5.70 6.81
N ALA A 306 14.93 -5.73 5.58
CA ALA A 306 16.26 -5.23 5.24
C ALA A 306 16.43 -3.70 5.36
N THR A 307 15.32 -2.96 5.39
CA THR A 307 15.33 -1.49 5.44
C THR A 307 14.81 -0.93 6.77
N THR A 308 14.55 -1.75 7.79
CA THR A 308 13.98 -1.27 9.07
C THR A 308 14.89 -0.28 9.80
N ASP A 309 16.20 -0.52 9.81
CA ASP A 309 17.18 0.33 10.54
C ASP A 309 17.92 1.34 9.65
N ARG A 310 17.50 1.51 8.40
CA ARG A 310 18.16 2.44 7.47
C ARG A 310 17.67 3.88 7.68
N ALA A 311 18.48 4.86 7.30
CA ALA A 311 18.09 6.27 7.38
C ALA A 311 16.91 6.62 6.45
N ASP A 312 16.65 5.80 5.42
CA ASP A 312 15.54 5.90 4.48
C ASP A 312 14.37 4.96 4.82
N SER A 313 14.31 4.43 6.05
CA SER A 313 13.30 3.49 6.57
C SER A 313 11.88 4.06 6.76
N GLY A 314 11.57 5.22 6.17
CA GLY A 314 10.35 5.99 6.44
C GLY A 314 9.02 5.24 6.22
N LYS A 315 7.91 5.98 6.29
CA LYS A 315 6.57 5.40 6.12
C LYS A 315 6.43 4.66 4.78
N THR A 316 5.58 3.64 4.75
CA THR A 316 5.21 2.94 3.50
C THR A 316 4.02 3.59 2.81
N GLY A 317 3.21 4.37 3.53
CA GLY A 317 1.85 4.66 3.10
C GLY A 317 0.96 3.42 3.24
N VAL A 318 -0.04 3.29 2.38
CA VAL A 318 -0.92 2.12 2.32
C VAL A 318 -0.25 1.01 1.49
N VAL A 319 -0.12 -0.18 2.07
CA VAL A 319 0.34 -1.40 1.37
C VAL A 319 -0.86 -2.33 1.20
N ILE A 320 -1.26 -2.58 -0.05
CA ILE A 320 -2.51 -3.27 -0.41
C ILE A 320 -2.17 -4.68 -0.88
N ILE A 321 -2.63 -5.69 -0.13
CA ILE A 321 -2.07 -7.04 -0.14
C ILE A 321 -3.14 -8.06 -0.58
N ASP A 322 -2.74 -9.00 -1.44
CA ASP A 322 -3.47 -10.26 -1.67
C ASP A 322 -2.91 -11.34 -0.75
N PHE A 323 -3.79 -12.17 -0.17
CA PHE A 323 -3.43 -13.28 0.73
C PHE A 323 -2.43 -12.89 1.85
N PRO A 324 -2.68 -11.85 2.64
CA PRO A 324 -1.73 -11.35 3.61
C PRO A 324 -1.34 -12.43 4.64
N GLY A 325 -0.10 -12.38 5.11
CA GLY A 325 0.40 -13.16 6.23
C GLY A 325 0.74 -12.26 7.42
N LYS A 326 0.85 -12.86 8.61
CA LYS A 326 1.10 -12.13 9.85
C LYS A 326 2.38 -11.29 9.80
N GLU A 327 3.48 -11.88 9.33
CA GLU A 327 4.79 -11.23 9.33
C GLU A 327 4.80 -9.97 8.44
N LEU A 328 4.11 -9.99 7.29
CA LEU A 328 4.04 -8.83 6.41
C LEU A 328 3.31 -7.67 7.09
N VAL A 329 2.20 -7.99 7.77
CA VAL A 329 1.43 -7.00 8.54
C VAL A 329 2.29 -6.40 9.65
N ASP A 330 2.98 -7.23 10.43
CA ASP A 330 3.87 -6.79 11.50
C ASP A 330 4.93 -5.80 10.98
N GLN A 331 5.51 -6.08 9.81
CA GLN A 331 6.55 -5.24 9.23
C GLN A 331 6.03 -3.91 8.67
N VAL A 332 4.83 -3.88 8.09
CA VAL A 332 4.18 -2.61 7.71
C VAL A 332 3.88 -1.78 8.96
N LEU A 333 3.31 -2.40 10.01
CA LEU A 333 2.96 -1.71 11.24
C LEU A 333 4.19 -1.21 12.01
N ALA A 334 5.31 -1.94 11.96
CA ALA A 334 6.57 -1.54 12.60
C ALA A 334 7.07 -0.17 12.11
N ARG A 335 6.69 0.27 10.91
CA ARG A 335 7.03 1.59 10.35
C ARG A 335 6.37 2.76 11.07
N ASN A 336 5.36 2.49 11.91
CA ASN A 336 4.72 3.50 12.74
C ASN A 336 5.45 3.74 14.09
N ARG A 337 6.50 2.97 14.44
CA ARG A 337 7.21 3.09 15.73
C ARG A 337 7.74 4.50 16.03
N MET A 338 8.18 5.23 15.01
CA MET A 338 8.67 6.61 15.20
C MET A 338 7.55 7.60 15.56
N LEU A 339 6.30 7.28 15.21
CA LEU A 339 5.12 8.12 15.52
C LEU A 339 4.68 7.92 16.98
N THR A 340 4.84 6.71 17.52
CA THR A 340 4.52 6.41 18.93
C THR A 340 5.56 7.01 19.89
N GLY A 341 6.85 7.04 19.50
CA GLY A 341 7.95 7.57 20.31
C GLY A 341 7.99 9.09 20.48
N ARG A 342 7.48 9.87 19.51
CA ARG A 342 7.43 11.35 19.60
C ARG A 342 6.61 11.86 20.79
N SER A 343 5.67 11.06 21.30
CA SER A 343 4.93 11.36 22.53
C SER A 343 5.82 11.49 23.77
N ALA A 344 6.82 10.60 23.95
CA ALA A 344 7.67 10.65 25.13
C ALA A 344 8.55 11.91 25.15
N GLU A 345 9.08 12.28 23.98
CA GLU A 345 9.97 13.44 23.84
C GLU A 345 9.21 14.78 23.88
N LEU A 346 8.01 14.85 23.28
CA LEU A 346 7.16 16.05 23.33
C LEU A 346 6.54 16.27 24.72
N VAL A 347 6.12 15.20 25.42
CA VAL A 347 5.65 15.29 26.81
C VAL A 347 6.79 15.69 27.74
N GLY A 348 7.99 15.10 27.58
CA GLY A 348 9.20 15.51 28.31
C GLY A 348 9.56 16.97 28.06
N SER A 349 9.51 17.42 26.80
CA SER A 349 9.79 18.82 26.42
C SER A 349 8.74 19.80 26.92
N ARG A 350 7.45 19.41 26.97
CA ARG A 350 6.36 20.20 27.57
C ARG A 350 6.51 20.30 29.09
N MET A 351 6.89 19.22 29.77
CA MET A 351 7.20 19.24 31.21
C MET A 351 8.38 20.17 31.50
N ILE A 352 9.48 20.07 30.74
CA ILE A 352 10.67 20.92 30.91
C ILE A 352 10.36 22.41 30.65
N ARG A 353 9.48 22.72 29.68
CA ARG A 353 9.01 24.09 29.46
C ARG A 353 8.10 24.59 30.59
N LYS A 354 7.25 23.73 31.16
CA LYS A 354 6.37 24.09 32.28
C LYS A 354 7.18 24.35 33.57
N THR A 355 8.27 23.62 33.80
CA THR A 355 9.21 23.89 34.91
C THR A 355 10.02 25.18 34.68
N ARG A 356 10.40 25.51 33.44
CA ARG A 356 11.11 26.76 33.13
C ARG A 356 10.22 28.01 33.22
N ASN A 357 8.94 27.91 32.87
CA ASN A 357 7.99 29.02 32.99
C ASN A 357 7.36 29.13 34.39
N GLY A 358 7.45 28.10 35.23
CA GLY A 358 7.05 28.13 36.64
C GLY A 358 8.11 28.65 37.60
N ALA A 359 9.39 28.72 37.19
CA ALA A 359 10.49 29.21 38.01
C ALA A 359 10.54 30.74 38.18
N GLY A 360 9.61 31.49 37.57
CA GLY A 360 9.49 32.95 37.71
C GLY A 360 8.45 33.42 38.73
N ALA A 361 7.71 32.52 39.38
CA ALA A 361 6.59 32.87 40.26
C ALA A 361 6.70 32.29 41.69
N ALA A 362 7.90 31.90 42.13
CA ALA A 362 8.15 31.39 43.48
C ALA A 362 9.41 32.02 44.12
N ALA A 363 9.64 33.32 43.85
CA ALA A 363 10.58 34.15 44.61
C ALA A 363 9.78 35.15 45.45
N GLY A 364 9.18 34.66 46.54
CA GLY A 364 8.39 35.49 47.43
C GLY A 364 7.39 34.67 48.23
N LEU A 365 7.91 33.80 49.10
CA LEU A 365 7.27 33.29 50.33
C LEU A 365 8.20 32.21 50.93
N ALA A 366 9.37 32.65 51.41
CA ALA A 366 10.24 31.86 52.26
C ALA A 366 10.54 32.68 53.52
N ALA A 367 9.57 32.75 54.42
CA ALA A 367 9.72 33.15 55.81
C ALA A 367 8.53 32.59 56.58
N TRP A 368 8.79 31.97 57.75
CA TRP A 368 7.87 31.20 58.62
C TRP A 368 7.49 29.80 58.08
N VAL A 369 7.75 28.67 58.74
CA VAL A 369 7.89 28.35 60.17
C VAL A 369 9.01 27.31 60.35
N GLY A 370 9.80 27.48 61.41
CA GLY A 370 10.87 26.59 61.80
C GLY A 370 10.44 25.44 62.70
N SER A 371 11.42 24.55 62.89
CA SER A 371 11.51 23.48 63.90
C SER A 371 10.53 22.33 63.74
N TRP A 372 11.04 21.12 63.58
CA TRP A 372 11.02 20.06 64.60
C TRP A 372 11.94 18.92 64.11
N LEU A 373 12.96 18.62 64.95
CA LEU A 373 13.76 17.39 65.04
C LEU A 373 14.82 17.06 63.96
N ALA A 374 16.07 17.36 64.30
CA ALA A 374 17.23 16.47 64.09
C ALA A 374 17.50 15.72 65.43
N PRO A 375 18.48 14.79 65.58
CA PRO A 375 19.23 13.96 64.61
C PRO A 375 19.40 12.48 65.06
N PHE A 376 19.93 11.59 64.19
CA PHE A 376 20.80 10.49 64.61
C PHE A 376 21.86 10.15 63.52
N LEU A 377 23.10 10.56 63.81
CA LEU A 377 24.42 9.88 63.67
C LEU A 377 24.52 8.60 62.79
N GLN A 378 25.62 8.23 62.11
CA GLN A 378 26.96 8.77 61.82
C GLN A 378 27.75 7.66 61.03
N ARG A 379 28.74 8.05 60.20
CA ARG A 379 29.85 7.24 59.61
C ARG A 379 29.44 6.21 58.53
N SER A 380 30.16 6.01 57.43
CA SER A 380 31.62 6.04 57.24
C SER A 380 32.02 6.41 55.81
N SER A 381 33.16 7.09 55.74
CA SER A 381 33.92 7.56 54.57
C SER A 381 34.50 6.42 53.73
N TYR A 382 34.54 6.57 52.40
CA TYR A 382 35.70 6.23 51.57
C TYR A 382 35.77 7.21 50.40
N ALA A 383 36.91 7.92 50.32
CA ALA A 383 37.32 8.73 49.20
C ALA A 383 38.29 7.91 48.34
N VAL A 384 38.14 7.96 47.01
CA VAL A 384 39.28 7.84 46.09
C VAL A 384 39.11 8.89 44.98
N SER A 385 40.20 9.63 44.81
CA SER A 385 40.51 10.71 43.88
C SER A 385 40.52 10.28 42.40
N GLY A 386 40.32 11.22 41.48
CA GLY A 386 40.61 10.97 40.06
C GLY A 386 40.20 12.01 39.01
N CYS A 387 40.68 13.24 39.16
CA CYS A 387 40.97 14.27 38.13
C CYS A 387 40.05 14.54 36.91
N PHE A 388 39.62 15.81 36.89
CA PHE A 388 39.16 16.63 35.78
C PHE A 388 40.16 16.80 34.62
N GLY A 389 39.63 17.02 33.41
CA GLY A 389 40.35 17.56 32.26
C GLY A 389 39.41 18.20 31.23
N LEU A 390 38.94 19.41 31.53
CA LEU A 390 38.26 20.33 30.62
C LEU A 390 39.32 21.06 29.76
N GLN A 391 39.14 21.13 28.44
CA GLN A 391 39.75 22.19 27.64
C GLN A 391 38.78 22.72 26.58
N LYS A 392 38.78 24.04 26.45
CA LYS A 392 37.80 24.90 25.76
C LYS A 392 38.49 25.61 24.60
N ARG A 393 37.69 25.94 23.57
CA ARG A 393 37.78 27.03 22.56
C ARG A 393 38.82 26.97 21.43
N GLY A 394 38.30 27.20 20.23
CA GLY A 394 38.98 27.77 19.06
C GLY A 394 37.97 28.05 17.96
N GLU A 395 37.82 29.32 17.59
CA GLU A 395 36.77 29.89 16.74
C GLU A 395 37.42 30.42 15.42
N ILE A 396 36.64 30.46 14.33
CA ILE A 396 36.77 31.34 13.13
C ILE A 396 37.87 31.04 12.08
N THR A 397 37.47 30.65 10.85
CA THR A 397 37.57 31.46 9.59
C THR A 397 37.42 30.59 8.31
N LYS A 398 36.58 31.06 7.37
CA LYS A 398 36.70 30.87 5.90
C LYS A 398 37.54 32.04 5.36
N PRO A 399 38.28 31.96 4.22
CA PRO A 399 37.65 32.19 2.90
C PRO A 399 38.34 31.61 1.61
N THR A 400 37.53 31.53 0.54
CA THR A 400 37.76 31.77 -0.93
C THR A 400 38.82 31.08 -1.81
N LYS A 401 38.29 30.45 -2.89
CA LYS A 401 38.58 30.55 -4.37
C LYS A 401 39.99 30.89 -4.92
N HIS A 402 40.47 30.02 -5.83
CA HIS A 402 40.96 30.20 -7.24
C HIS A 402 41.63 28.86 -7.65
N GLY A 403 41.67 28.33 -8.88
CA GLY A 403 41.38 28.78 -10.24
C GLY A 403 42.57 28.40 -11.16
N LEU A 404 42.37 27.44 -12.10
CA LEU A 404 43.11 27.19 -13.38
C LEU A 404 44.63 26.84 -13.26
N GLU A 405 45.31 25.93 -13.99
CA GLU A 405 45.43 25.61 -15.43
C GLU A 405 46.41 24.37 -15.52
N LYS A 406 46.18 23.30 -16.31
CA LYS A 406 46.61 22.96 -17.71
C LYS A 406 47.87 22.04 -17.84
N GLY A 407 47.82 21.14 -18.84
CA GLY A 407 48.87 20.24 -19.36
C GLY A 407 48.35 18.79 -19.53
N GLU A 408 47.79 18.31 -20.67
CA GLU A 408 48.40 17.99 -22.00
C GLU A 408 49.59 17.01 -21.82
N ASP A 409 49.71 15.81 -22.41
CA ASP A 409 49.17 15.10 -23.60
C ASP A 409 49.15 13.56 -23.30
N ASP A 410 48.56 12.59 -24.04
CA ASP A 410 48.62 12.28 -25.48
C ASP A 410 47.51 11.27 -25.91
N GLU A 411 47.03 11.50 -27.14
CA GLU A 411 46.55 10.58 -28.21
C GLU A 411 45.33 9.64 -27.97
N GLU A 412 44.14 9.87 -28.56
CA GLU A 412 43.74 9.97 -29.98
C GLU A 412 43.41 8.60 -30.64
N ILE A 413 42.12 8.22 -30.62
CA ILE A 413 41.39 7.70 -31.80
C ILE A 413 39.97 8.32 -31.81
N THR A 414 39.90 9.43 -32.53
CA THR A 414 38.82 10.07 -33.32
C THR A 414 37.67 9.10 -33.76
N SER A 415 36.40 9.47 -33.94
CA SER A 415 35.87 10.71 -34.51
C SER A 415 34.32 10.76 -34.56
N ILE A 416 33.75 11.93 -34.21
CA ILE A 416 32.50 12.54 -34.72
C ILE A 416 31.15 11.91 -34.29
N LYS A 417 30.53 12.47 -33.24
CA LYS A 417 29.20 13.13 -33.27
C LYS A 417 28.82 13.70 -31.90
N SER A 418 29.26 14.92 -31.63
CA SER A 418 28.59 15.82 -30.69
C SER A 418 28.32 17.12 -31.42
N SER A 419 27.04 17.42 -31.64
CA SER A 419 26.45 18.76 -31.69
C SER A 419 25.03 18.61 -32.22
N VAL A 420 24.03 18.69 -31.34
CA VAL A 420 22.72 19.36 -31.58
C VAL A 420 21.74 19.24 -30.40
N LEU A 421 21.83 18.27 -29.49
CA LEU A 421 20.77 18.09 -28.46
C LEU A 421 21.10 18.66 -27.05
N LYS A 422 21.56 19.92 -27.01
CA LYS A 422 21.38 20.80 -25.83
C LYS A 422 20.83 22.14 -26.29
N ARG A 423 19.50 22.20 -26.39
CA ARG A 423 18.61 23.37 -26.23
C ARG A 423 17.38 23.13 -27.10
N LEU A 424 16.25 22.78 -26.48
CA LEU A 424 14.95 23.37 -26.82
C LEU A 424 14.04 23.21 -25.61
N LYS A 425 13.77 24.36 -24.99
CA LYS A 425 12.65 24.58 -24.06
C LYS A 425 11.35 24.41 -24.87
N LYS A 426 10.28 23.89 -24.24
CA LYS A 426 8.87 23.83 -24.72
C LYS A 426 8.48 25.04 -25.60
N PRO A 427 7.58 24.93 -26.62
CA PRO A 427 6.19 24.48 -26.43
C PRO A 427 5.52 23.70 -27.60
N PHE A 428 4.27 23.29 -27.34
CA PHE A 428 3.27 22.76 -28.27
C PHE A 428 3.23 23.44 -29.65
N LEU A 429 2.97 22.67 -30.72
CA LEU A 429 2.11 23.15 -31.80
C LEU A 429 1.29 22.02 -32.45
N LEU A 430 0.01 22.32 -32.60
CA LEU A 430 -1.03 21.64 -33.39
C LEU A 430 -0.55 21.25 -34.79
N THR A 431 -1.13 20.19 -35.33
CA THR A 431 -1.45 20.15 -36.76
C THR A 431 -2.95 19.90 -36.94
N THR A 432 -3.57 20.81 -37.68
CA THR A 432 -4.99 20.90 -38.02
C THR A 432 -5.42 19.79 -38.97
N TYR A 433 -6.55 19.15 -38.72
CA TYR A 433 -7.31 18.45 -39.77
C TYR A 433 -8.35 19.40 -40.36
N SER A 434 -8.31 19.57 -41.68
CA SER A 434 -9.41 20.14 -42.47
C SER A 434 -10.47 19.05 -42.63
N VAL A 435 -11.61 19.21 -41.95
CA VAL A 435 -12.79 18.38 -42.17
C VAL A 435 -13.76 19.21 -43.01
N ASN A 436 -13.97 18.78 -44.24
CA ASN A 436 -15.02 19.32 -45.09
C ASN A 436 -16.26 18.43 -44.92
N SER A 437 -17.39 19.06 -44.62
CA SER A 437 -18.73 18.49 -44.35
C SER A 437 -19.00 17.98 -42.92
N LYS A 438 -20.25 18.17 -42.51
CA LYS A 438 -20.71 18.41 -41.14
C LYS A 438 -21.24 17.14 -40.46
N ASP A 439 -21.23 17.21 -39.14
CA ASP A 439 -22.06 16.50 -38.16
C ASP A 439 -21.57 15.16 -37.57
N LYS A 440 -21.42 15.20 -36.23
CA LYS A 440 -21.31 14.13 -35.23
C LYS A 440 -20.07 13.23 -35.27
N LEU A 441 -19.05 13.60 -34.47
CA LEU A 441 -18.32 12.70 -33.54
C LEU A 441 -17.13 13.47 -32.92
N LEU A 442 -17.38 14.19 -31.82
CA LEU A 442 -16.33 14.74 -30.96
C LEU A 442 -16.79 14.63 -29.51
N GLN A 443 -16.52 13.48 -28.90
CA GLN A 443 -16.28 13.33 -27.46
C GLN A 443 -15.61 11.97 -27.26
N GLU A 444 -14.60 11.94 -26.38
CA GLU A 444 -13.84 10.77 -25.92
C GLU A 444 -12.64 10.31 -26.77
N VAL A 445 -11.47 10.91 -26.51
CA VAL A 445 -10.18 10.20 -26.63
C VAL A 445 -9.34 10.55 -25.40
N ASP A 446 -9.44 9.74 -24.35
CA ASP A 446 -8.50 9.75 -23.23
C ASP A 446 -7.42 8.66 -23.44
N SER A 447 -6.16 9.09 -23.40
CA SER A 447 -4.93 8.34 -23.07
C SER A 447 -4.71 6.96 -23.73
N LEU A 448 -3.95 6.92 -24.83
CA LEU A 448 -3.34 5.69 -25.37
C LEU A 448 -1.99 5.41 -24.70
N ALA A 449 -1.83 4.21 -24.12
CA ALA A 449 -0.51 3.68 -23.76
C ALA A 449 -0.01 2.76 -24.88
N LEU A 450 1.20 3.00 -25.38
CA LEU A 450 1.84 2.21 -26.45
C LEU A 450 2.99 1.40 -25.83
N ILE A 451 2.93 0.06 -25.90
CA ILE A 451 4.04 -0.82 -25.48
C ILE A 451 4.54 -1.59 -26.70
N VAL A 452 5.84 -1.46 -27.00
CA VAL A 452 6.53 -2.21 -28.06
C VAL A 452 7.17 -3.43 -27.42
N THR A 453 6.76 -4.65 -27.80
CA THR A 453 7.19 -5.88 -27.11
C THR A 453 8.22 -6.73 -27.85
N SER A 454 8.59 -6.44 -29.11
CA SER A 454 9.80 -7.03 -29.71
C SER A 454 10.26 -6.32 -30.99
N ILE A 455 11.57 -6.34 -31.24
CA ILE A 455 12.19 -6.02 -32.54
C ILE A 455 12.97 -7.26 -32.96
N SER A 456 12.57 -7.89 -34.07
CA SER A 456 13.36 -8.95 -34.70
C SER A 456 13.99 -8.42 -35.99
N ILE A 457 15.32 -8.50 -36.08
CA ILE A 457 16.08 -8.11 -37.27
C ILE A 457 16.39 -9.38 -38.05
N SER A 458 15.70 -9.57 -39.17
CA SER A 458 16.09 -10.54 -40.21
C SER A 458 16.62 -9.77 -41.42
N THR A 459 17.60 -10.36 -42.11
CA THR A 459 18.42 -9.79 -43.20
C THR A 459 17.67 -9.48 -44.51
N SER A 460 16.36 -9.22 -44.45
CA SER A 460 15.60 -8.59 -45.53
C SER A 460 14.57 -7.64 -44.91
N LEU A 461 14.63 -6.37 -45.30
CA LEU A 461 13.86 -5.26 -44.74
C LEU A 461 12.34 -5.54 -44.75
N LYS A 462 11.82 -6.12 -43.67
CA LYS A 462 10.40 -6.14 -43.31
C LYS A 462 10.29 -5.96 -41.80
N VAL A 463 10.00 -4.74 -41.38
CA VAL A 463 9.63 -4.43 -40.01
C VAL A 463 8.17 -4.84 -39.83
N ARG A 464 7.91 -5.87 -39.02
CA ARG A 464 6.55 -6.26 -38.64
C ARG A 464 6.25 -5.63 -37.29
N LEU A 465 5.44 -4.58 -37.28
CA LEU A 465 4.92 -3.99 -36.06
C LEU A 465 3.59 -4.67 -35.73
N THR A 466 3.56 -5.39 -34.61
CA THR A 466 2.32 -5.96 -34.06
C THR A 466 1.81 -5.00 -33.00
N TYR A 467 0.64 -4.40 -33.24
CA TYR A 467 -0.01 -3.49 -32.31
C TYR A 467 -1.10 -4.23 -31.54
N TYR A 468 -1.17 -4.00 -30.22
CA TYR A 468 -2.33 -4.34 -29.41
C TYR A 468 -2.99 -3.04 -28.97
N CYS A 469 -4.18 -2.76 -29.48
CA CYS A 469 -5.02 -1.67 -28.97
C CYS A 469 -5.91 -2.23 -27.86
N TYR A 470 -5.73 -1.76 -26.62
CA TYR A 470 -6.68 -1.99 -25.55
C TYR A 470 -7.50 -0.72 -25.33
N TYR A 471 -8.81 -0.83 -25.54
CA TYR A 471 -9.75 0.22 -25.19
C TYR A 471 -10.07 0.12 -23.70
N ASN A 472 -9.88 1.20 -22.97
CA ASN A 472 -10.41 1.37 -21.61
C ASN A 472 -11.90 1.78 -21.70
N SER A 473 -12.73 0.94 -22.34
CA SER A 473 -14.18 1.07 -22.27
C SER A 473 -14.79 -0.29 -21.95
N SER A 474 -15.77 -0.26 -21.06
CA SER A 474 -16.36 -1.41 -20.38
C SER A 474 -17.13 -2.32 -21.35
N ALA A 475 -16.45 -3.10 -22.21
CA ALA A 475 -17.08 -4.14 -23.02
C ALA A 475 -16.02 -5.17 -23.46
N ILE A 476 -16.03 -6.36 -22.85
CA ILE A 476 -15.28 -7.51 -23.36
C ILE A 476 -16.18 -8.20 -24.40
N TYR A 477 -15.86 -8.05 -25.69
CA TYR A 477 -16.38 -8.93 -26.73
C TYR A 477 -15.38 -10.07 -26.97
N TYR A 478 -15.90 -11.30 -27.00
CA TYR A 478 -15.15 -12.49 -27.41
C TYR A 478 -14.69 -12.33 -28.87
N ILE A 479 -13.38 -12.41 -29.12
CA ILE A 479 -12.83 -12.57 -30.46
C ILE A 479 -12.41 -14.03 -30.64
N ASN A 480 -13.10 -14.71 -31.55
CA ASN A 480 -12.83 -16.05 -32.05
C ASN A 480 -11.48 -16.04 -32.81
N PRO A 481 -10.52 -16.94 -32.54
CA PRO A 481 -9.17 -16.82 -33.09
C PRO A 481 -9.10 -17.41 -34.50
N LEU A 482 -9.67 -16.74 -35.51
CA LEU A 482 -9.45 -17.07 -36.94
C LEU A 482 -10.04 -15.97 -37.84
N ALA A 483 -9.43 -14.77 -37.86
CA ALA A 483 -9.61 -13.80 -38.94
C ALA A 483 -8.48 -12.76 -38.93
N LEU A 484 -7.37 -13.06 -39.61
CA LEU A 484 -6.34 -12.08 -39.96
C LEU A 484 -6.75 -11.39 -41.26
N CYS A 485 -7.16 -10.12 -41.20
CA CYS A 485 -7.19 -9.24 -42.37
C CYS A 485 -5.93 -8.36 -42.37
N PRO A 486 -5.03 -8.47 -43.36
CA PRO A 486 -3.85 -7.61 -43.44
C PRO A 486 -4.21 -6.30 -44.14
N TYR A 487 -3.97 -5.17 -43.46
CA TYR A 487 -3.78 -3.89 -44.15
C TYR A 487 -2.28 -3.72 -44.41
N ASN A 488 -1.90 -3.72 -45.68
CA ASN A 488 -0.55 -3.37 -46.13
C ASN A 488 -0.50 -1.87 -46.42
N PHE A 489 0.41 -1.16 -45.76
CA PHE A 489 0.92 0.11 -46.28
C PHE A 489 2.37 -0.12 -46.72
N THR A 490 2.62 0.17 -48.00
CA THR A 490 3.97 0.33 -48.56
C THR A 490 4.31 1.82 -48.46
N ILE A 491 5.50 2.16 -47.96
CA ILE A 491 5.98 3.56 -47.84
C ILE A 491 6.16 4.16 -49.23
#